data_AF-A0A7K6CB52-F1
#
_entry.id   AF-A0A7K6CB52-F1
#
_cell.length_a   1.000
_cell.length_b   1.000
_cell.length_c   1.000
_cell.angle_alpha   90.00
_cell.angle_beta   90.00
_cell.angle_gamma   90.00
#
_symmetry.space_group_name_H-M   'P 1'
#
loop_
_entity.id
_entity.type
_entity.pdbx_description
1 polymer ?
#
loop_
_entity_poly.entity_id
_entity_poly.type
_entity_poly.pdbx_seq_one_letter_code
_entity_poly.pdbx_strand_id
1 'polypeptide(L)'
;MFPLIQRCCFHTPFKLQKVPGPRLLLYGRNKTTWSSFALWLRRDVCPLSTSPSLKPASVYTTKLQAFHTSLPIFKKKTSQESETKSQKSLESLKDSPKPALYLSLLGLIPFVSVPLAMAIRGTYCPELAFAQVAYGAATASFLGGMRWGFALPENSPAKPDWLNLANSTVPPLLACQALLFKDITEGAAMIALALGITLHYDISLLPTYPRWFKVLRVIGTVVMVLSLLATVALKAFLEEEQSDDRNIWQN
;
A
#
# COMPACT_ATOMS: atom_id res chain seq x y z
N MET A 1 -17.80 38.25 -10.11
CA MET A 1 -16.97 39.24 -9.40
C MET A 1 -16.44 38.56 -8.15
N PHE A 2 -15.17 38.13 -8.16
CA PHE A 2 -14.51 37.48 -7.03
C PHE A 2 -13.35 38.36 -6.57
N PRO A 3 -13.29 38.82 -5.31
CA PRO A 3 -12.10 39.47 -4.81
C PRO A 3 -11.16 38.45 -4.14
N LEU A 4 -9.97 38.37 -4.73
CA LEU A 4 -8.65 38.47 -4.09
C LEU A 4 -8.18 37.40 -3.08
N ILE A 5 -7.34 36.54 -3.65
CA ILE A 5 -6.13 35.94 -3.09
C ILE A 5 -5.32 36.96 -2.27
N GLN A 6 -5.02 36.65 -1.00
CA GLN A 6 -3.89 37.24 -0.28
C GLN A 6 -2.95 36.14 0.21
N ARG A 7 -1.81 36.05 -0.47
CA ARG A 7 -0.62 35.28 -0.08
C ARG A 7 -0.05 35.90 1.21
N CYS A 8 0.07 35.11 2.28
CA CYS A 8 0.96 35.44 3.39
C CYS A 8 2.29 34.70 3.18
N CYS A 9 3.26 35.42 2.63
CA CYS A 9 4.65 35.02 2.54
C CYS A 9 5.29 35.07 3.94
N PHE A 10 5.66 33.92 4.51
CA PHE A 10 6.59 33.89 5.64
C PHE A 10 8.03 34.00 5.12
N HIS A 11 8.56 35.23 5.09
CA HIS A 11 10.00 35.46 5.02
C HIS A 11 10.60 35.25 6.42
N THR A 12 11.37 34.19 6.60
CA THR A 12 12.30 34.08 7.74
C THR A 12 13.74 34.23 7.21
N PRO A 13 14.54 35.17 7.73
CA PRO A 13 15.94 35.27 7.36
C PRO A 13 16.77 34.32 8.24
N PHE A 14 17.24 33.22 7.65
CA PHE A 14 18.22 32.33 8.28
C PHE A 14 19.59 33.02 8.29
N LYS A 15 20.04 33.54 9.45
CA LYS A 15 21.40 34.07 9.62
C LYS A 15 22.35 32.93 10.00
N LEU A 16 23.22 32.55 9.06
CA LEU A 16 24.38 31.69 9.31
C LEU A 16 25.47 32.46 10.07
N GLN A 17 25.75 32.03 11.29
CA GLN A 17 26.87 32.53 12.08
C GLN A 17 28.17 31.84 11.61
N LYS A 18 29.05 32.63 10.98
CA LYS A 18 30.43 32.24 10.64
C LYS A 18 31.26 32.12 11.92
N VAL A 19 31.81 30.92 12.18
CA VAL A 19 32.87 30.70 13.18
C VAL A 19 34.21 30.57 12.43
N PRO A 20 35.22 31.43 12.70
CA PRO A 20 36.56 31.27 12.16
C PRO A 20 37.51 30.65 13.20
N GLY A 21 38.28 29.63 12.80
CA GLY A 21 39.38 29.07 13.61
C GLY A 21 40.12 27.94 12.87
N PRO A 22 41.45 27.77 13.06
CA PRO A 22 42.38 27.66 11.93
C PRO A 22 42.84 26.24 11.55
N ARG A 23 43.39 26.20 10.33
CA ARG A 23 44.12 25.10 9.67
C ARG A 23 45.28 24.57 10.52
N LEU A 24 45.39 23.24 10.61
CA LEU A 24 46.68 22.55 10.58
C LEU A 24 46.58 21.33 9.64
N LEU A 25 47.44 21.39 8.63
CA LEU A 25 47.95 20.38 7.69
C LEU A 25 48.21 19.01 8.37
N LEU A 26 48.29 17.83 7.74
CA LEU A 26 48.59 17.36 6.39
C LEU A 26 48.40 15.82 6.43
N TYR A 27 48.17 15.17 5.27
CA TYR A 27 48.82 13.91 4.82
C TYR A 27 47.89 12.81 4.24
N GLY A 28 48.15 12.47 2.96
CA GLY A 28 47.77 11.21 2.28
C GLY A 28 46.53 11.29 1.36
N ARG A 29 46.59 11.87 0.15
CA ARG A 29 47.05 11.26 -1.13
C ARG A 29 46.37 9.89 -1.36
N ASN A 30 45.41 9.77 -2.29
CA ASN A 30 45.72 9.48 -3.69
C ASN A 30 44.65 9.97 -4.67
N LYS A 31 45.15 10.46 -5.81
CA LYS A 31 44.44 10.98 -6.98
C LYS A 31 44.17 9.84 -7.97
N THR A 32 43.04 9.90 -8.66
CA THR A 32 42.94 9.70 -10.13
C THR A 32 41.63 10.35 -10.60
N THR A 33 41.67 11.61 -11.02
CA THR A 33 41.73 12.11 -12.41
C THR A 33 40.35 12.26 -13.06
N TRP A 34 40.09 13.52 -13.39
CA TRP A 34 38.95 14.16 -14.01
C TRP A 34 38.97 13.98 -15.53
N SER A 35 37.82 13.77 -16.17
CA SER A 35 37.44 14.47 -17.42
C SER A 35 35.99 14.24 -17.79
N SER A 36 35.16 15.28 -17.59
CA SER A 36 34.05 15.59 -18.49
C SER A 36 34.65 16.01 -19.84
N PHE A 37 34.16 15.51 -20.97
CA PHE A 37 34.09 16.26 -22.23
C PHE A 37 33.30 15.49 -23.31
N ALA A 38 32.54 16.25 -24.10
CA ALA A 38 32.14 16.02 -25.48
C ALA A 38 31.00 15.03 -25.78
N LEU A 39 29.81 15.62 -25.87
CA LEU A 39 28.82 15.36 -26.92
C LEU A 39 29.52 15.16 -28.28
N TRP A 40 29.33 14.00 -28.90
CA TRP A 40 29.51 13.82 -30.34
C TRP A 40 28.31 13.08 -30.91
N LEU A 41 27.41 13.85 -31.51
CA LEU A 41 26.47 13.37 -32.52
C LEU A 41 27.30 12.77 -33.68
N ARG A 42 27.14 11.48 -33.95
CA ARG A 42 27.51 10.91 -35.25
C ARG A 42 26.26 10.34 -35.91
N ARG A 43 25.68 11.14 -36.80
CA ARG A 43 24.83 10.68 -37.89
C ARG A 43 25.77 10.10 -38.94
N ASP A 44 25.63 8.83 -39.26
CA ASP A 44 26.04 8.31 -40.56
C ASP A 44 24.85 7.57 -41.16
N VAL A 45 24.41 8.12 -42.29
CA VAL A 45 23.43 7.57 -43.21
C VAL A 45 24.23 6.82 -44.26
N CYS A 46 23.90 5.56 -44.53
CA CYS A 46 24.09 4.97 -45.86
C CYS A 46 23.00 3.90 -46.11
N PRO A 47 22.62 3.69 -47.39
CA PRO A 47 21.25 3.37 -47.77
C PRO A 47 21.02 1.92 -48.22
N LEU A 48 19.74 1.54 -48.15
CA LEU A 48 18.95 0.60 -48.97
C LEU A 48 19.64 -0.54 -49.76
N SER A 49 19.22 -1.77 -49.44
CA SER A 49 18.75 -2.86 -50.34
C SER A 49 19.00 -4.20 -49.63
N THR A 50 18.04 -5.08 -49.36
CA THR A 50 17.16 -5.79 -50.29
C THR A 50 16.06 -6.50 -49.47
N SER A 51 14.80 -6.40 -49.89
CA SER A 51 13.67 -7.26 -49.45
C SER A 51 13.30 -8.19 -50.62
N PRO A 52 12.34 -9.13 -50.50
CA PRO A 52 11.92 -9.99 -49.39
C PRO A 52 12.00 -11.48 -49.80
N SER A 53 12.27 -12.42 -48.88
CA SER A 53 12.11 -13.86 -49.17
C SER A 53 10.91 -14.42 -48.42
N LEU A 54 9.80 -14.50 -49.16
CA LEU A 54 8.58 -15.23 -48.84
C LEU A 54 8.75 -16.68 -49.28
N LYS A 55 8.40 -17.62 -48.38
CA LYS A 55 7.60 -18.86 -48.57
C LYS A 55 8.05 -19.96 -47.58
N PRO A 56 7.23 -20.98 -47.31
CA PRO A 56 5.79 -20.99 -47.11
C PRO A 56 5.39 -21.61 -45.75
N ALA A 57 4.21 -21.27 -45.26
CA ALA A 57 3.56 -22.01 -44.18
C ALA A 57 3.26 -23.44 -44.66
N SER A 58 3.86 -24.43 -44.01
CA SER A 58 3.52 -25.84 -44.16
C SER A 58 2.55 -26.23 -43.05
N VAL A 59 1.37 -26.63 -43.49
CA VAL A 59 0.20 -27.00 -42.69
C VAL A 59 0.49 -28.31 -41.96
N TYR A 60 0.62 -28.26 -40.64
CA TYR A 60 0.50 -29.46 -39.81
C TYR A 60 -0.98 -29.67 -39.48
N THR A 61 -1.60 -30.64 -40.16
CA THR A 61 -2.87 -31.22 -39.75
C THR A 61 -2.60 -32.27 -38.67
N THR A 62 -2.71 -31.89 -37.39
CA THR A 62 -2.74 -32.84 -36.28
C THR A 62 -4.10 -32.80 -35.61
N LYS A 63 -4.97 -33.69 -36.12
CA LYS A 63 -5.94 -34.53 -35.39
C LYS A 63 -6.61 -33.87 -34.17
N LEU A 64 -7.83 -33.35 -34.39
CA LEU A 64 -8.81 -33.11 -33.32
C LEU A 64 -9.11 -34.43 -32.61
N GLN A 65 -8.49 -34.63 -31.45
CA GLN A 65 -8.87 -35.70 -30.54
C GLN A 65 -9.91 -35.13 -29.58
N ALA A 66 -11.17 -35.45 -29.85
CA ALA A 66 -12.26 -35.22 -28.91
C ALA A 66 -12.02 -36.11 -27.69
N PHE A 67 -11.54 -35.51 -26.61
CA PHE A 67 -11.46 -36.16 -25.31
C PHE A 67 -12.30 -35.40 -24.29
N HIS A 68 -13.48 -35.97 -24.08
CA HIS A 68 -14.24 -36.05 -22.83
C HIS A 68 -14.06 -34.89 -21.83
N THR A 69 -15.04 -34.00 -21.85
CA THR A 69 -15.47 -33.18 -20.72
C THR A 69 -15.78 -34.09 -19.52
N SER A 70 -14.83 -34.21 -18.60
CA SER A 70 -15.14 -34.52 -17.21
C SER A 70 -14.90 -33.26 -16.38
N LEU A 71 -16.00 -32.67 -15.91
CA LEU A 71 -15.96 -31.62 -14.92
C LEU A 71 -15.23 -32.15 -13.68
N PRO A 72 -14.18 -31.49 -13.16
CA PRO A 72 -13.70 -31.81 -11.85
C PRO A 72 -14.79 -31.34 -10.86
N ILE A 73 -15.58 -32.31 -10.41
CA ILE A 73 -16.47 -32.16 -9.26
C ILE A 73 -15.63 -31.56 -8.14
N PHE A 74 -15.99 -30.34 -7.78
CA PHE A 74 -15.41 -29.54 -6.72
C PHE A 74 -15.58 -30.32 -5.40
N LYS A 75 -14.63 -31.19 -5.07
CA LYS A 75 -14.56 -31.79 -3.74
C LYS A 75 -14.24 -30.70 -2.75
N LYS A 76 -15.30 -30.18 -2.14
CA LYS A 76 -15.30 -29.35 -0.93
C LYS A 76 -14.50 -30.06 0.17
N LYS A 77 -13.19 -29.83 0.23
CA LYS A 77 -12.34 -30.14 1.38
C LYS A 77 -12.34 -28.93 2.30
N THR A 78 -13.44 -28.74 3.02
CA THR A 78 -13.53 -27.76 4.11
C THR A 78 -13.30 -28.50 5.42
N SER A 79 -12.14 -28.27 6.05
CA SER A 79 -11.97 -28.04 7.50
C SER A 79 -10.56 -28.38 8.05
N GLN A 80 -9.68 -29.09 7.35
CA GLN A 80 -8.35 -29.46 7.91
C GLN A 80 -7.17 -28.58 7.45
N GLU A 81 -7.33 -27.82 6.36
CA GLU A 81 -6.27 -26.95 5.79
C GLU A 81 -6.10 -25.64 6.57
N SER A 82 -7.16 -25.10 7.20
CA SER A 82 -7.10 -23.81 7.90
C SER A 82 -6.35 -23.89 9.23
N GLU A 83 -6.52 -24.98 9.99
CA GLU A 83 -5.84 -25.18 11.29
C GLU A 83 -4.33 -25.34 11.11
N THR A 84 -3.91 -26.17 10.16
CA THR A 84 -2.49 -26.41 9.85
C THR A 84 -1.81 -25.14 9.33
N LYS A 85 -2.50 -24.34 8.50
CA LYS A 85 -1.98 -23.06 7.99
C LYS A 85 -1.92 -21.99 9.09
N SER A 86 -2.88 -21.97 10.00
CA SER A 86 -2.93 -21.05 11.15
C SER A 86 -1.79 -21.31 12.14
N GLN A 87 -1.59 -22.56 12.57
CA GLN A 87 -0.48 -22.93 13.46
C GLN A 87 0.89 -22.57 12.84
N LYS A 88 1.10 -22.92 11.57
CA LYS A 88 2.33 -22.60 10.83
C LYS A 88 2.53 -21.10 10.61
N SER A 89 1.48 -20.28 10.70
CA SER A 89 1.56 -18.82 10.63
C SER A 89 1.96 -18.22 11.98
N LEU A 90 1.42 -18.76 13.08
CA LEU A 90 1.73 -18.33 14.44
C LEU A 90 3.19 -18.63 14.81
N GLU A 91 3.71 -19.78 14.38
CA GLU A 91 5.13 -20.12 14.54
C GLU A 91 6.05 -19.13 13.82
N SER A 92 5.70 -18.75 12.59
CA SER A 92 6.49 -17.78 11.83
C SER A 92 6.51 -16.38 12.46
N LEU A 93 5.55 -16.02 13.30
CA LEU A 93 5.57 -14.73 14.02
C LEU A 93 6.59 -14.72 15.16
N LYS A 94 6.93 -15.88 15.74
CA LYS A 94 7.98 -15.96 16.77
C LYS A 94 9.36 -15.58 16.23
N ASP A 95 9.56 -15.76 14.93
CA ASP A 95 10.80 -15.38 14.23
C ASP A 95 10.86 -13.88 13.90
N SER A 96 9.78 -13.12 14.15
CA SER A 96 9.74 -11.69 13.88
C SER A 96 10.64 -10.91 14.84
N PRO A 97 11.37 -9.89 14.37
CA PRO A 97 12.04 -8.94 15.25
C PRO A 97 11.04 -8.34 16.24
N LYS A 98 11.33 -8.45 17.55
CA LYS A 98 10.44 -7.96 18.61
C LYS A 98 9.93 -6.52 18.38
N PRO A 99 10.77 -5.55 17.97
CA PRO A 99 10.29 -4.19 17.72
C PRO A 99 9.23 -4.13 16.60
N ALA A 100 9.41 -4.88 15.52
CA ALA A 100 8.47 -4.89 14.40
C ALA A 100 7.12 -5.46 14.82
N LEU A 101 7.12 -6.50 15.66
CA LEU A 101 5.91 -7.11 16.19
C LEU A 101 5.18 -6.14 17.12
N TYR A 102 5.86 -5.55 18.11
CA TYR A 102 5.23 -4.63 19.06
C TYR A 102 4.69 -3.36 18.39
N LEU A 103 5.47 -2.74 17.50
CA LEU A 103 5.03 -1.55 16.78
C LEU A 103 3.85 -1.83 15.86
N SER A 104 3.84 -3.00 15.20
CA SER A 104 2.71 -3.39 14.36
C SER A 104 1.45 -3.61 15.16
N LEU A 105 1.54 -4.26 16.34
CA LEU A 105 0.38 -4.43 17.23
C LEU A 105 -0.11 -3.09 17.79
N LEU A 106 0.81 -2.21 18.20
CA LEU A 106 0.47 -0.89 18.72
C LEU A 106 -0.23 -0.02 17.65
N GLY A 107 0.20 -0.13 16.39
CA GLY A 107 -0.44 0.54 15.26
C GLY A 107 -1.87 0.07 14.98
N LEU A 108 -2.33 -1.07 15.53
CA LEU A 108 -3.72 -1.51 15.38
C LEU A 108 -4.67 -0.87 16.40
N ILE A 109 -4.14 -0.23 17.45
CA ILE A 109 -4.96 0.32 18.54
C ILE A 109 -6.01 1.31 18.02
N PRO A 110 -5.67 2.33 17.20
CA PRO A 110 -6.67 3.30 16.74
C PRO A 110 -7.76 2.68 15.87
N PHE A 111 -7.47 1.57 15.18
CA PHE A 111 -8.47 0.84 14.42
C PHE A 111 -9.47 0.14 15.34
N VAL A 112 -9.00 -0.59 16.34
CA VAL A 112 -9.86 -1.41 17.21
C VAL A 112 -10.58 -0.56 18.26
N SER A 113 -9.94 0.50 18.76
CA SER A 113 -10.48 1.33 19.83
C SER A 113 -11.76 2.06 19.44
N VAL A 114 -11.90 2.46 18.18
CA VAL A 114 -13.05 3.23 17.69
C VAL A 114 -14.36 2.43 17.74
N PRO A 115 -14.50 1.28 17.06
CA PRO A 115 -15.72 0.48 17.13
C PRO A 115 -15.97 -0.03 18.56
N LEU A 116 -14.91 -0.36 19.32
CA LEU A 116 -15.05 -0.75 20.71
C LEU A 116 -15.64 0.37 21.58
N ALA A 117 -15.15 1.61 21.41
CA ALA A 117 -15.67 2.76 22.15
C ALA A 117 -17.15 3.05 21.80
N MET A 118 -17.52 2.93 20.52
CA MET A 118 -18.91 3.08 20.08
C MET A 118 -19.81 1.99 20.68
N ALA A 119 -19.36 0.73 20.66
CA ALA A 119 -20.10 -0.39 21.22
C ALA A 119 -20.31 -0.24 22.74
N ILE A 120 -19.29 0.21 23.49
CA ILE A 120 -19.40 0.45 24.94
C ILE A 120 -20.35 1.62 25.24
N ARG A 121 -20.30 2.69 24.44
CA ARG A 121 -21.14 3.87 24.65
C ARG A 121 -22.59 3.67 24.19
N GLY A 122 -22.83 2.72 23.28
CA GLY A 122 -24.14 2.54 22.65
C GLY A 122 -24.56 3.73 21.78
N THR A 123 -23.60 4.54 21.33
CA THR A 123 -23.87 5.75 20.54
C THR A 123 -22.87 5.89 19.42
N TYR A 124 -23.36 6.21 18.22
CA TYR A 124 -22.50 6.52 17.08
C TYR A 124 -21.83 7.88 17.26
N CYS A 125 -20.50 7.94 17.07
CA CYS A 125 -19.71 9.16 17.18
C CYS A 125 -18.98 9.43 15.84
N PRO A 126 -19.50 10.33 14.98
CA PRO A 126 -18.96 10.54 13.63
C PRO A 126 -17.50 11.02 13.63
N GLU A 127 -17.07 11.77 14.64
CA GLU A 127 -15.70 12.27 14.76
C GLU A 127 -14.70 11.13 14.97
N LEU A 128 -15.07 10.13 15.79
CA LEU A 128 -14.24 8.95 16.02
C LEU A 128 -14.18 8.07 14.76
N ALA A 129 -15.31 7.92 14.06
CA ALA A 129 -15.36 7.18 12.81
C ALA A 129 -14.48 7.83 11.73
N PHE A 130 -14.57 9.17 11.60
CA PHE A 130 -13.70 9.94 10.72
C PHE A 130 -12.22 9.80 11.12
N ALA A 131 -11.89 9.89 12.41
CA ALA A 131 -10.53 9.69 12.89
C ALA A 131 -9.98 8.30 12.54
N GLN A 132 -10.81 7.26 12.60
CA GLN A 132 -10.44 5.90 12.19
C GLN A 132 -10.13 5.84 10.68
N VAL A 133 -10.97 6.43 9.84
CA VAL A 133 -10.77 6.50 8.38
C VAL A 133 -9.51 7.30 8.06
N ALA A 134 -9.29 8.44 8.73
CA ALA A 134 -8.09 9.26 8.56
C ALA A 134 -6.81 8.54 8.98
N TYR A 135 -6.87 7.79 10.08
CA TYR A 135 -5.77 6.93 10.49
C TYR A 135 -5.52 5.79 9.48
N GLY A 136 -6.60 5.25 8.91
CA GLY A 136 -6.54 4.33 7.78
C GLY A 136 -5.84 4.91 6.57
N ALA A 137 -6.14 6.17 6.23
CA ALA A 137 -5.51 6.87 5.13
C ALA A 137 -4.00 7.09 5.37
N ALA A 138 -3.63 7.50 6.58
CA ALA A 138 -2.23 7.63 6.99
C ALA A 138 -1.49 6.28 6.91
N THR A 139 -2.13 5.20 7.35
CA THR A 139 -1.59 3.84 7.31
C THR A 139 -1.37 3.39 5.86
N ALA A 140 -2.37 3.48 5.00
CA ALA A 140 -2.24 3.11 3.59
C ALA A 140 -1.15 3.94 2.88
N SER A 141 -1.01 5.22 3.23
CA SER A 141 0.04 6.10 2.70
C SER A 141 1.43 5.68 3.16
N PHE A 142 1.60 5.37 4.45
CA PHE A 142 2.84 4.83 5.00
C PHE A 142 3.27 3.54 4.30
N LEU A 143 2.33 2.65 4.01
CA LEU A 143 2.61 1.38 3.34
C LEU A 143 3.02 1.57 1.87
N GLY A 144 2.44 2.55 1.19
CA GLY A 144 2.95 3.00 -0.11
C GLY A 144 4.40 3.47 -0.02
N GLY A 145 4.70 4.36 0.94
CA GLY A 145 6.07 4.85 1.17
C GLY A 145 7.08 3.75 1.54
N MET A 146 6.65 2.75 2.31
CA MET A 146 7.48 1.59 2.66
C MET A 146 8.01 0.87 1.43
N ARG A 147 7.22 0.78 0.35
CA ARG A 147 7.63 0.13 -0.89
C ARG A 147 8.74 0.88 -1.62
N TRP A 148 8.73 2.22 -1.59
CA TRP A 148 9.89 3.01 -2.05
C TRP A 148 11.11 2.69 -1.21
N GLY A 149 10.96 2.68 0.12
CA GLY A 149 12.04 2.33 1.05
C GLY A 149 12.63 0.94 0.80
N PHE A 150 11.81 -0.03 0.38
CA PHE A 150 12.28 -1.36 0.03
C PHE A 150 12.94 -1.42 -1.35
N ALA A 151 12.46 -0.68 -2.35
CA ALA A 151 12.94 -0.78 -3.74
C ALA A 151 14.20 0.06 -4.06
N LEU A 152 14.50 1.10 -3.27
CA LEU A 152 15.60 2.04 -3.54
C LEU A 152 17.02 1.50 -3.27
N PRO A 153 17.29 0.64 -2.26
CA PRO A 153 18.64 0.13 -2.02
C PRO A 153 19.20 -0.64 -3.22
N GLU A 154 20.47 -0.44 -3.56
CA GLU A 154 21.13 -1.03 -4.75
C GLU A 154 21.03 -2.56 -4.80
N ASN A 155 21.07 -3.22 -3.63
CA ASN A 155 20.99 -4.67 -3.48
C ASN A 155 19.58 -5.17 -3.18
N SER A 156 18.55 -4.35 -3.40
CA SER A 156 17.17 -4.76 -3.14
C SER A 156 16.71 -5.83 -4.14
N PRO A 157 15.98 -6.85 -3.67
CA PRO A 157 15.29 -7.79 -4.56
C PRO A 157 14.23 -7.12 -5.45
N ALA A 158 13.67 -5.97 -5.02
CA ALA A 158 12.76 -5.18 -5.83
C ALA A 158 13.52 -4.03 -6.48
N LYS A 159 13.38 -3.87 -7.80
CA LYS A 159 14.02 -2.78 -8.53
C LYS A 159 13.17 -1.51 -8.46
N PRO A 160 13.78 -0.31 -8.52
CA PRO A 160 13.06 0.96 -8.60
C PRO A 160 12.54 1.19 -10.03
N ASP A 161 11.76 0.24 -10.55
CA ASP A 161 11.11 0.33 -11.86
C ASP A 161 9.70 0.93 -11.74
N TRP A 162 9.13 1.29 -12.90
CA TRP A 162 7.79 1.88 -12.97
C TRP A 162 6.73 1.01 -12.30
N LEU A 163 6.83 -0.30 -12.42
CA LEU A 163 5.84 -1.21 -11.82
C LEU A 163 5.89 -1.15 -10.29
N ASN A 164 7.08 -1.17 -9.68
CA ASN A 164 7.20 -1.10 -8.23
C ASN A 164 6.84 0.29 -7.68
N LEU A 165 7.31 1.35 -8.34
CA LEU A 165 7.12 2.72 -7.88
C LEU A 165 5.70 3.22 -8.15
N ALA A 166 5.11 2.98 -9.31
CA ALA A 166 3.74 3.43 -9.59
C ALA A 166 2.72 2.69 -8.72
N ASN A 167 2.87 1.36 -8.55
CA ASN A 167 1.95 0.58 -7.71
C ASN A 167 2.00 0.99 -6.23
N SER A 168 3.10 1.56 -5.76
CA SER A 168 3.21 2.10 -4.40
C SER A 168 2.40 3.38 -4.19
N THR A 169 2.10 4.12 -5.27
CA THR A 169 1.38 5.40 -5.24
C THR A 169 -0.13 5.20 -5.26
N VAL A 170 -0.61 4.07 -5.77
CA VAL A 170 -2.04 3.76 -5.86
C VAL A 170 -2.72 3.76 -4.48
N PRO A 171 -2.22 3.08 -3.43
CA PRO A 171 -2.88 3.11 -2.12
C PRO A 171 -2.97 4.50 -1.47
N PRO A 172 -1.91 5.34 -1.45
CA PRO A 172 -2.00 6.72 -0.97
C PRO A 172 -3.05 7.57 -1.71
N LEU A 173 -3.21 7.40 -3.03
CA LEU A 173 -4.21 8.14 -3.80
C LEU A 173 -5.64 7.73 -3.42
N LEU A 174 -5.88 6.42 -3.29
CA LEU A 174 -7.17 5.90 -2.82
C LEU A 174 -7.46 6.34 -1.38
N ALA A 175 -6.45 6.36 -0.52
CA ALA A 175 -6.53 6.85 0.84
C ALA A 175 -6.87 8.34 0.92
N CYS A 176 -6.25 9.17 0.07
CA CYS A 176 -6.59 10.58 -0.03
C CYS A 176 -8.04 10.77 -0.51
N GLN A 177 -8.45 10.01 -1.54
CA GLN A 177 -9.83 10.03 -2.03
C GLN A 177 -10.84 9.62 -0.96
N ALA A 178 -10.49 8.64 -0.10
CA ALA A 178 -11.34 8.18 0.99
C ALA A 178 -11.73 9.32 1.96
N LEU A 179 -10.84 10.29 2.17
CA LEU A 179 -11.07 11.45 3.04
C LEU A 179 -12.01 12.50 2.45
N LEU A 180 -12.27 12.44 1.14
CA LEU A 180 -13.15 13.39 0.44
C LEU A 180 -14.62 12.95 0.47
N PHE A 181 -14.89 11.69 0.82
CA PHE A 181 -16.27 11.23 0.96
C PHE A 181 -16.93 11.84 2.19
N LYS A 182 -18.19 12.24 2.03
CA LYS A 182 -19.01 12.73 3.16
C LYS A 182 -19.53 11.57 4.00
N ASP A 183 -19.82 10.43 3.37
CA ASP A 183 -20.23 9.23 4.09
C ASP A 183 -19.00 8.41 4.53
N ILE A 184 -18.97 8.10 5.83
CA ILE A 184 -18.00 7.22 6.45
C ILE A 184 -18.02 5.82 5.83
N THR A 185 -19.17 5.32 5.37
CA THR A 185 -19.27 3.99 4.76
C THR A 185 -18.43 3.88 3.49
N GLU A 186 -18.54 4.87 2.61
CA GLU A 186 -17.76 5.00 1.37
C GLU A 186 -16.27 5.19 1.69
N GLY A 187 -15.94 6.08 2.63
CA GLY A 187 -14.58 6.29 3.10
C GLY A 187 -13.94 5.01 3.64
N ALA A 188 -14.63 4.29 4.52
CA ALA A 188 -14.17 3.03 5.10
C ALA A 188 -13.99 1.93 4.04
N ALA A 189 -14.90 1.81 3.07
CA ALA A 189 -14.79 0.87 1.96
C ALA A 189 -13.56 1.18 1.10
N MET A 190 -13.29 2.46 0.82
CA MET A 190 -12.13 2.89 0.05
C MET A 190 -10.81 2.66 0.78
N ILE A 191 -10.76 2.85 2.11
CA ILE A 191 -9.61 2.46 2.92
C ILE A 191 -9.41 0.94 2.89
N ALA A 192 -10.48 0.15 3.06
CA ALA A 192 -10.39 -1.31 3.00
C ALA A 192 -9.85 -1.79 1.65
N LEU A 193 -10.30 -1.16 0.55
CA LEU A 193 -9.78 -1.41 -0.79
C LEU A 193 -8.28 -1.07 -0.91
N ALA A 194 -7.87 0.12 -0.45
CA ALA A 194 -6.46 0.54 -0.48
C ALA A 194 -5.56 -0.42 0.32
N LEU A 195 -6.01 -0.85 1.50
CA LEU A 195 -5.30 -1.84 2.33
C LEU A 195 -5.24 -3.21 1.65
N GLY A 196 -6.32 -3.64 0.99
CA GLY A 196 -6.39 -4.88 0.24
C GLY A 196 -5.43 -4.90 -0.96
N ILE A 197 -5.39 -3.81 -1.74
CA ILE A 197 -4.45 -3.64 -2.85
C ILE A 197 -3.01 -3.70 -2.35
N THR A 198 -2.72 -2.98 -1.25
CA THR A 198 -1.40 -3.00 -0.63
C THR A 198 -0.99 -4.41 -0.19
N LEU A 199 -1.89 -5.14 0.48
CA LEU A 199 -1.65 -6.51 0.91
C LEU A 199 -1.41 -7.44 -0.29
N HIS A 200 -2.20 -7.29 -1.35
CA HIS A 200 -2.03 -8.06 -2.58
C HIS A 200 -0.65 -7.84 -3.19
N TYR A 201 -0.16 -6.60 -3.21
CA TYR A 201 1.18 -6.28 -3.70
C TYR A 201 2.29 -6.81 -2.79
N ASP A 202 2.12 -6.79 -1.47
CA ASP A 202 3.08 -7.33 -0.52
C ASP A 202 3.22 -8.86 -0.63
N ILE A 203 2.13 -9.57 -0.94
CA ILE A 203 2.13 -11.03 -1.06
C ILE A 203 2.55 -11.49 -2.46
N SER A 204 1.97 -10.90 -3.50
CA SER A 204 2.05 -11.41 -4.89
C SER A 204 3.27 -10.88 -5.63
N LEU A 205 3.61 -9.60 -5.46
CA LEU A 205 4.70 -8.96 -6.21
C LEU A 205 6.05 -9.05 -5.50
N LEU A 206 6.06 -9.42 -4.21
CA LEU A 206 7.29 -9.58 -3.43
C LEU A 206 7.39 -10.98 -2.80
N PRO A 207 7.74 -12.01 -3.60
CA PRO A 207 8.07 -13.32 -3.05
C PRO A 207 9.21 -13.24 -2.02
N THR A 208 10.09 -12.23 -2.13
CA THR A 208 11.30 -12.08 -1.32
C THR A 208 11.09 -11.50 0.08
N TYR A 209 9.89 -11.03 0.45
CA TYR A 209 9.69 -10.62 1.84
C TYR A 209 9.84 -11.79 2.80
N PRO A 210 10.47 -11.59 3.98
CA PRO A 210 10.52 -12.60 5.01
C PRO A 210 9.12 -13.08 5.37
N ARG A 211 9.00 -14.38 5.63
CA ARG A 211 7.70 -15.01 5.89
C ARG A 211 6.97 -14.38 7.08
N TRP A 212 7.69 -14.06 8.14
CA TRP A 212 7.14 -13.39 9.33
C TRP A 212 6.47 -12.05 8.98
N PHE A 213 7.07 -11.29 8.05
CA PHE A 213 6.55 -9.99 7.63
C PHE A 213 5.24 -10.18 6.88
N LYS A 214 5.20 -11.10 5.91
CA LYS A 214 3.96 -11.39 5.16
C LYS A 214 2.81 -11.80 6.09
N VAL A 215 3.08 -12.66 7.08
CA VAL A 215 2.06 -13.07 8.06
C VAL A 215 1.58 -11.87 8.88
N LEU A 216 2.50 -11.03 9.35
CA LEU A 216 2.17 -9.82 10.11
C LEU A 216 1.31 -8.85 9.28
N ARG A 217 1.63 -8.67 8.00
CA ARG A 217 0.85 -7.85 7.06
C ARG A 217 -0.56 -8.40 6.85
N VAL A 218 -0.71 -9.71 6.67
CA VAL A 218 -2.03 -10.35 6.53
C VAL A 218 -2.88 -10.13 7.78
N ILE A 219 -2.34 -10.47 8.96
CA ILE A 219 -3.09 -10.36 10.23
C ILE A 219 -3.46 -8.90 10.49
N GLY A 220 -2.50 -7.98 10.36
CA GLY A 220 -2.74 -6.56 10.55
C GLY A 220 -3.84 -6.04 9.63
N THR A 221 -3.77 -6.34 8.34
CA THR A 221 -4.80 -5.91 7.38
C THR A 221 -6.17 -6.50 7.67
N VAL A 222 -6.25 -7.77 8.05
CA VAL A 222 -7.53 -8.40 8.46
C VAL A 222 -8.12 -7.67 9.66
N VAL A 223 -7.33 -7.40 10.70
CA VAL A 223 -7.80 -6.68 11.91
C VAL A 223 -8.27 -5.26 11.55
N MET A 224 -7.51 -4.53 10.72
CA MET A 224 -7.87 -3.19 10.27
C MET A 224 -9.21 -3.18 9.51
N VAL A 225 -9.38 -4.09 8.55
CA VAL A 225 -10.60 -4.19 7.74
C VAL A 225 -11.80 -4.62 8.57
N LEU A 226 -11.65 -5.61 9.46
CA LEU A 226 -12.71 -6.02 10.37
C LEU A 226 -13.14 -4.88 11.31
N SER A 227 -12.18 -4.07 11.78
CA SER A 227 -12.49 -2.92 12.63
C SER A 227 -13.25 -1.83 11.87
N LEU A 228 -12.90 -1.57 10.61
CA LEU A 228 -13.64 -0.64 9.76
C LEU A 228 -15.07 -1.14 9.48
N LEU A 229 -15.22 -2.44 9.19
CA LEU A 229 -16.53 -3.06 9.00
C LEU A 229 -17.38 -3.00 10.27
N ALA A 230 -16.79 -3.23 11.43
CA ALA A 230 -17.47 -3.11 12.71
C ALA A 230 -17.99 -1.68 12.94
N THR A 231 -17.20 -0.66 12.63
CA THR A 231 -17.64 0.75 12.71
C THR A 231 -18.82 1.03 11.77
N VAL A 232 -18.75 0.54 10.52
CA VAL A 232 -19.86 0.70 9.55
C VAL A 232 -21.12 -0.02 10.03
N ALA A 233 -20.99 -1.23 10.59
CA ALA A 233 -22.12 -1.97 11.14
C ALA A 233 -22.74 -1.25 12.34
N LEU A 234 -21.92 -0.76 13.28
CA LEU A 234 -22.38 0.00 14.44
C LEU A 234 -23.06 1.30 14.03
N LYS A 235 -22.56 2.00 13.02
CA LYS A 235 -23.25 3.17 12.44
C LYS A 235 -24.67 2.79 12.02
N ALA A 236 -24.82 1.73 11.22
CA ALA A 236 -26.12 1.31 10.71
C ALA A 236 -27.10 0.95 11.84
N PHE A 237 -26.68 0.10 12.80
CA PHE A 237 -27.55 -0.33 13.90
C PHE A 237 -27.96 0.84 14.82
N LEU A 238 -27.03 1.73 15.16
CA LEU A 238 -27.31 2.83 16.09
C LEU A 238 -28.10 3.98 15.45
N GLU A 239 -27.97 4.18 14.13
CA GLU A 239 -28.81 5.12 13.39
C GLU A 239 -30.26 4.59 13.25
N GLU A 240 -30.44 3.28 13.09
CA GLU A 240 -31.76 2.62 13.07
C GLU A 240 -32.50 2.79 14.40
N GLU A 241 -31.85 2.47 15.54
CA GLU A 241 -32.47 2.62 16.87
C GLU A 241 -32.89 4.08 17.15
N GLN A 242 -32.03 5.05 16.82
CA GLN A 242 -32.38 6.47 16.99
C GLN A 242 -33.54 6.93 16.11
N SER A 243 -33.71 6.31 14.94
CA SER A 243 -34.82 6.64 14.05
C SER A 243 -36.14 6.08 14.57
N ASP A 244 -36.13 4.86 15.12
CA ASP A 244 -37.33 4.22 15.67
C ASP A 244 -37.83 4.97 16.91
N ASP A 245 -36.93 5.30 17.84
CA ASP A 245 -37.27 6.09 19.03
C ASP A 245 -37.91 7.44 18.65
N ARG A 246 -37.36 8.15 17.66
CA ARG A 246 -37.93 9.44 17.21
C ARG A 246 -39.35 9.29 16.66
N ASN A 247 -39.67 8.20 15.98
CA ASN A 247 -41.01 7.97 15.42
C ASN A 247 -42.03 7.66 16.52
N ILE A 248 -41.62 6.98 17.60
CA ILE A 248 -42.49 6.68 18.74
C ILE A 248 -42.97 7.95 19.45
N TRP A 249 -42.10 8.94 19.62
CA TRP A 249 -42.46 10.20 20.30
C TRP A 249 -43.30 11.17 19.44
N GLN A 250 -43.48 10.89 18.15
CA GLN A 250 -44.22 11.75 17.22
C GLN A 250 -45.66 11.28 16.92
N ASN A 251 -46.02 10.05 17.32
CA ASN A 251 -47.37 9.49 17.21
C ASN A 251 -48.11 9.52 18.56
#